data_AF-A0A1Y0CGP6-F1
#
_entry.id   AF-A0A1Y0CGP6-F1
#
_cell.length_a   1.000
_cell.length_b   1.000
_cell.length_c   1.000
_cell.angle_alpha   90.00
_cell.angle_beta   90.00
_cell.angle_gamma   90.00
#
_symmetry.space_group_name_H-M   'P 1'
#
loop_
_entity.id
_entity.type
_entity.pdbx_description
1 polymer ?
#
loop_
_entity_poly.entity_id
_entity_poly.type
_entity_poly.pdbx_seq_one_letter_code
_entity_poly.pdbx_strand_id
1 'polypeptide(L)'
;MSSASLATVLSAYLHPRFQGQEPPAFPGRFSLGIDGRLAKTLTTSNPVESMISIARTTNRNVTRWRDGQMVLRWTAAGMLNAERAFRRIKGHKQMPQLVAALHRHAHPKTAAGTEAVGAAA
;
A
#
# COMPACT_ATOMS: atom_id res chain seq x y z
N MET A 1 6.97 -13.46 18.78
CA MET A 1 6.04 -13.31 17.63
C MET A 1 6.84 -12.85 16.41
N SER A 2 7.95 -13.54 16.11
CA SER A 2 8.18 -14.55 15.07
C SER A 2 8.02 -14.03 13.62
N SER A 3 9.17 -13.64 13.08
CA SER A 3 9.44 -13.31 11.69
C SER A 3 9.19 -14.54 10.80
N ALA A 4 8.17 -14.50 9.95
CA ALA A 4 8.06 -15.43 8.83
C ALA A 4 9.02 -14.95 7.73
N SER A 5 10.28 -15.35 7.91
CA SER A 5 11.40 -15.14 6.99
C SER A 5 11.04 -15.57 5.57
N LEU A 6 11.53 -14.84 4.55
CA LEU A 6 11.48 -15.19 3.12
C LEU A 6 11.96 -16.63 2.82
N ALA A 7 12.65 -17.28 3.76
CA ALA A 7 13.01 -18.68 3.73
C ALA A 7 11.80 -19.65 3.73
N THR A 8 10.66 -19.30 4.35
CA THR A 8 9.48 -20.18 4.37
C THR A 8 8.82 -20.28 2.99
N VAL A 9 8.81 -19.19 2.22
CA VAL A 9 8.21 -19.16 0.87
C VAL A 9 9.08 -19.93 -0.13
N LEU A 10 10.41 -19.83 -0.01
CA LEU A 10 11.34 -20.60 -0.84
C LEU A 10 11.39 -22.09 -0.46
N SER A 11 11.19 -22.46 0.81
CA SER A 11 11.18 -23.87 1.25
C SER A 11 9.91 -24.63 0.89
N ALA A 12 8.78 -23.95 0.67
CA ALA A 12 7.53 -24.61 0.25
C ALA A 12 7.60 -25.17 -1.18
N TYR A 13 8.50 -24.64 -2.01
CA TYR A 13 8.72 -25.09 -3.38
C TYR A 13 9.69 -26.27 -3.51
N LEU A 14 10.31 -26.73 -2.42
CA LEU A 14 11.28 -27.84 -2.41
C LEU A 14 10.74 -29.08 -1.67
N HIS A 15 9.42 -29.29 -1.67
CA HIS A 15 8.81 -30.49 -1.08
C HIS A 15 8.29 -31.42 -2.21
N PRO A 16 8.71 -32.71 -2.27
CA PRO A 16 8.39 -33.64 -3.37
C PRO A 16 6.90 -33.95 -3.57
N ARG A 17 6.02 -33.47 -2.68
CA ARG A 17 4.58 -33.75 -2.67
C ARG A 17 3.77 -32.90 -3.67
N PHE A 18 4.34 -31.83 -4.22
CA PHE A 18 3.64 -30.89 -5.13
C PHE A 18 4.00 -31.07 -6.61
N GLN A 19 4.67 -32.17 -6.96
CA GLN A 19 5.04 -32.45 -8.34
C GLN A 19 3.82 -32.96 -9.12
N GLY A 20 3.09 -32.05 -9.76
CA GLY A 20 1.99 -32.38 -10.69
C GLY A 20 0.61 -31.77 -10.41
N GLN A 21 0.46 -30.92 -9.39
CA GLN A 21 -0.74 -30.08 -9.26
C GLN A 21 -0.37 -28.62 -9.51
N GLU A 22 -0.98 -28.01 -10.53
CA GLU A 22 -0.94 -26.56 -10.69
C GLU A 22 -1.41 -25.92 -9.38
N PRO A 23 -0.64 -25.01 -8.78
CA PRO A 23 -1.01 -24.41 -7.50
C PRO A 23 -2.40 -23.78 -7.67
N PRO A 24 -3.37 -24.06 -6.78
CA PRO A 24 -4.68 -23.46 -6.87
C PRO A 24 -4.49 -21.95 -6.87
N ALA A 25 -4.95 -21.28 -7.92
CA ALA A 25 -4.92 -19.82 -8.00
C ALA A 25 -5.51 -19.30 -6.69
N PHE A 26 -4.67 -18.74 -5.81
CA PHE A 26 -5.03 -18.44 -4.42
C PHE A 26 -6.41 -17.74 -4.36
N PRO A 27 -7.48 -18.44 -3.92
CA PRO A 27 -8.80 -17.86 -3.88
C PRO A 27 -8.84 -16.92 -2.68
N GLY A 28 -8.74 -15.62 -2.95
CA GLY A 28 -8.68 -14.61 -1.89
C GLY A 28 -7.94 -13.32 -2.23
N ARG A 29 -7.41 -13.16 -3.45
CA ARG A 29 -6.93 -11.82 -3.84
C ARG A 29 -8.16 -10.91 -3.95
N PHE A 30 -8.28 -9.94 -3.04
CA PHE A 30 -9.26 -8.88 -3.12
C PHE A 30 -9.06 -8.12 -4.45
N SER A 31 -9.79 -8.54 -5.47
CA SER A 31 -9.69 -8.01 -6.83
C SER A 31 -10.34 -6.63 -6.85
N LEU A 32 -9.58 -5.60 -6.50
CA LEU A 32 -10.02 -4.20 -6.53
C LEU A 32 -10.19 -3.65 -7.97
N GLY A 33 -10.26 -4.53 -8.98
CA GLY A 33 -10.45 -4.19 -10.38
C GLY A 33 -9.31 -3.38 -11.00
N ILE A 34 -8.14 -3.35 -10.36
CA ILE A 34 -6.95 -2.67 -10.88
C ILE A 34 -5.98 -3.66 -11.51
N ASP A 35 -5.62 -3.42 -12.76
CA ASP A 35 -4.64 -4.21 -13.51
C ASP A 35 -3.44 -3.36 -13.95
N GLY A 36 -2.41 -4.03 -14.47
CA GLY A 36 -1.34 -3.40 -15.22
C GLY A 36 -0.48 -2.41 -14.41
N ARG A 37 -0.32 -1.19 -14.95
CA ARG A 37 0.68 -0.22 -14.47
C ARG A 37 0.34 0.35 -13.10
N LEU A 38 -0.94 0.53 -12.80
CA LEU A 38 -1.37 1.08 -11.51
C LEU A 38 -1.13 0.06 -10.39
N ALA A 39 -1.55 -1.20 -10.60
CA ALA A 39 -1.33 -2.27 -9.65
C ALA A 39 0.16 -2.47 -9.34
N LYS A 40 1.02 -2.40 -10.37
CA LYS A 40 2.47 -2.47 -10.18
C LYS A 40 3.02 -1.33 -9.32
N THR A 41 2.57 -0.09 -9.53
CA THR A 41 3.02 1.04 -8.72
C THR A 41 2.49 0.99 -7.28
N LEU A 42 1.28 0.50 -7.06
CA LEU A 42 0.70 0.40 -5.71
C LEU A 42 1.24 -0.77 -4.89
N THR A 43 1.74 -1.81 -5.55
CA THR A 43 2.38 -2.95 -4.87
C THR A 43 3.81 -2.63 -4.43
N THR A 44 4.44 -1.59 -5.00
CA THR A 44 5.82 -1.20 -4.65
C THR A 44 5.86 -0.03 -3.67
N SER A 45 6.89 -0.01 -2.83
CA SER A 45 7.20 1.07 -1.87
C SER A 45 8.08 2.17 -2.46
N ASN A 46 8.55 2.01 -3.71
CA ASN A 46 9.50 2.92 -4.36
C ASN A 46 9.16 4.41 -4.24
N PRO A 47 7.89 4.86 -4.39
CA PRO A 47 7.57 6.29 -4.26
C PRO A 47 7.84 6.84 -2.85
N VAL A 48 7.50 6.06 -1.81
CA VAL A 48 7.68 6.45 -0.41
C VAL A 48 9.16 6.39 -0.03
N GLU A 49 9.85 5.33 -0.44
CA GLU A 49 11.30 5.18 -0.20
C GLU A 49 12.11 6.30 -0.88
N SER A 50 11.75 6.66 -2.11
CA SER A 50 12.39 7.76 -2.83
C SER A 50 12.21 9.10 -2.12
N MET A 51 10.99 9.39 -1.65
CA MET A 51 10.71 10.59 -0.85
C MET A 51 11.56 10.65 0.42
N ILE A 52 11.57 9.56 1.20
CA ILE A 52 12.31 9.47 2.46
C ILE A 52 13.82 9.61 2.20
N SER A 53 14.34 9.04 1.11
CA SER A 53 15.73 9.17 0.71
C SER A 53 16.12 10.63 0.45
N ILE A 54 15.26 11.39 -0.27
CA ILE A 54 15.48 12.82 -0.51
C ILE A 54 15.45 13.59 0.81
N ALA A 55 14.46 13.34 1.68
CA ALA A 55 14.37 14.01 2.98
C ALA A 55 15.61 13.75 3.85
N ARG A 56 16.13 12.51 3.87
CA ARG A 56 17.38 12.17 4.56
C ARG A 56 18.58 12.89 3.96
N THR A 57 18.63 13.03 2.64
CA THR A 57 19.72 13.74 1.95
C THR A 57 19.69 15.23 2.29
N THR A 58 18.52 15.85 2.28
CA THR A 58 18.33 17.25 2.70
C THR A 58 18.76 17.49 4.15
N ASN A 59 18.44 16.54 5.04
CA ASN A 59 18.75 16.66 6.46
C ASN A 59 20.18 16.23 6.83
N ARG A 60 20.95 15.65 5.89
CA ARG A 60 22.29 15.09 6.14
C ARG A 60 23.27 16.11 6.75
N ASN A 61 23.16 17.38 6.35
CA ASN A 61 24.07 18.43 6.77
C ASN A 61 23.69 19.05 8.13
N VAL A 62 22.55 18.65 8.71
CA VAL A 62 22.09 19.17 10.00
C VAL A 62 22.80 18.41 11.12
N THR A 63 23.86 19.02 11.65
CA THR A 63 24.69 18.43 12.71
C THR A 63 24.22 18.78 14.12
N ARG A 64 23.45 19.86 14.29
CA ARG A 64 22.96 20.33 15.59
C ARG A 64 21.44 20.48 15.58
N TRP A 65 20.75 19.61 16.32
CA TRP A 65 19.30 19.65 16.53
C TRP A 65 18.98 20.35 17.84
N ARG A 66 18.04 21.29 17.84
CA ARG A 66 17.71 22.12 19.02
C ARG A 66 16.41 21.71 19.68
N ASP A 67 15.36 21.50 18.89
CA ASP A 67 14.01 21.23 19.36
C ASP A 67 13.24 20.35 18.36
N GLY A 68 12.10 19.81 18.81
CA GLY A 68 11.20 19.03 17.95
C GLY A 68 10.63 19.85 16.79
N GLN A 69 10.42 21.16 16.99
CA GLN A 69 9.94 22.05 15.93
C GLN A 69 10.96 22.24 14.81
N MET A 70 12.26 22.24 15.11
CA MET A 70 13.31 22.20 14.09
C MET A 70 13.26 20.89 13.31
N VAL A 71 13.07 19.74 13.97
CA VAL A 71 12.92 18.44 13.28
C VAL A 71 11.73 18.44 12.32
N LEU A 72 10.58 18.96 12.75
CA LEU A 72 9.39 19.08 11.89
C LEU A 72 9.66 19.99 10.69
N ARG A 73 10.29 21.15 10.89
CA ARG A 73 10.63 22.08 9.82
C ARG A 73 11.60 21.48 8.80
N TRP A 74 12.65 20.80 9.25
CA TRP A 74 13.59 20.12 8.35
C TRP A 74 12.97 18.94 7.63
N THR A 75 12.13 18.16 8.30
CA THR A 75 11.34 17.09 7.67
C THR A 75 10.43 17.65 6.58
N ALA A 76 9.70 18.74 6.88
CA ALA A 76 8.84 19.42 5.91
C ALA A 76 9.65 19.99 4.73
N ALA A 77 10.82 20.60 4.98
CA ALA A 77 11.72 21.08 3.93
C ALA A 77 12.23 19.94 3.04
N GLY A 78 12.58 18.79 3.62
CA GLY A 78 12.96 17.59 2.89
C GLY A 78 11.82 17.04 2.02
N MET A 79 10.58 17.05 2.54
CA MET A 79 9.39 16.64 1.79
C MET A 79 9.06 17.61 0.64
N LEU A 80 9.17 18.92 0.86
CA LEU A 80 8.98 19.94 -0.19
C LEU A 80 10.01 19.79 -1.32
N ASN A 81 11.24 19.41 -0.98
CA ASN A 81 12.27 19.11 -1.98
C ASN A 81 11.94 17.82 -2.76
N ALA A 82 11.46 16.79 -2.07
CA ALA A 82 11.01 15.55 -2.70
C ALA A 82 9.80 15.74 -3.62
N GLU A 83 8.91 16.67 -3.30
CA GLU A 83 7.71 16.99 -4.08
C GLU A 83 8.04 17.34 -5.54
N ARG A 84 9.13 18.10 -5.75
CA ARG A 84 9.60 18.48 -7.10
C ARG A 84 9.99 17.28 -7.97
N ALA A 85 10.42 16.19 -7.34
CA ALA A 85 10.81 14.95 -8.01
C ALA A 85 9.60 14.04 -8.30
N PHE A 86 8.46 14.27 -7.67
CA PHE A 86 7.29 13.44 -7.91
C PHE A 86 6.80 13.56 -9.35
N ARG A 87 6.31 12.42 -9.84
CA ARG A 87 5.73 12.27 -11.17
C ARG A 87 4.35 11.68 -11.01
N ARG A 88 3.48 11.99 -11.98
CA ARG A 88 2.13 11.46 -12.00
C ARG A 88 2.18 9.93 -12.05
N ILE A 89 1.37 9.29 -11.20
CA ILE A 89 1.33 7.84 -11.08
C ILE A 89 0.94 7.21 -12.42
N LYS A 90 1.67 6.16 -12.82
CA LYS A 90 1.37 5.40 -14.04
C LYS A 90 0.03 4.69 -13.86
N GLY A 91 -0.88 4.85 -14.83
CA GLY A 91 -2.22 4.27 -14.73
C GLY A 91 -3.17 5.01 -13.80
N HIS A 92 -2.88 6.27 -13.43
CA HIS A 92 -3.76 7.07 -12.55
C HIS A 92 -5.22 7.18 -13.01
N LYS A 93 -5.52 6.91 -14.29
CA LYS A 93 -6.90 6.93 -14.82
C LYS A 93 -7.80 5.87 -14.17
N GLN A 94 -7.23 4.77 -13.69
CA GLN A 94 -7.94 3.71 -12.96
C GLN A 94 -8.19 4.06 -11.47
N MET A 95 -7.71 5.22 -11.00
CA MET A 95 -7.83 5.61 -9.58
C MET A 95 -9.28 5.76 -9.09
N PRO A 96 -10.22 6.36 -9.86
CA PRO A 96 -11.61 6.45 -9.42
C PRO A 96 -12.26 5.07 -9.23
N GLN A 97 -11.94 4.11 -10.11
CA GLN A 97 -12.43 2.73 -10.02
C GLN A 97 -11.88 2.04 -8.76
N LEU A 98 -10.60 2.24 -8.45
CA LEU A 98 -9.98 1.72 -7.23
C LEU A 98 -10.67 2.27 -5.97
N VAL A 99 -10.91 3.59 -5.92
CA VAL A 99 -11.58 4.23 -4.78
C VAL A 99 -12.99 3.67 -4.60
N ALA A 100 -13.76 3.52 -5.67
CA ALA A 100 -15.10 2.94 -5.60
C ALA A 100 -15.07 1.47 -5.12
N ALA A 101 -14.10 0.68 -5.58
CA ALA A 101 -13.92 -0.70 -5.14
C ALA A 101 -13.54 -0.77 -3.65
N LEU A 102 -12.60 0.07 -3.20
CA LEU A 102 -12.20 0.17 -1.79
C LEU A 102 -13.35 0.61 -0.90
N HIS A 103 -14.16 1.58 -1.33
CA HIS A 103 -15.31 2.06 -0.57
C HIS A 103 -16.35 0.95 -0.36
N ARG A 104 -16.67 0.18 -1.41
CA ARG A 104 -17.55 -1.00 -1.30
C ARG A 104 -16.99 -2.05 -0.33
N HIS A 105 -15.67 -2.19 -0.30
CA HIS A 105 -15.01 -3.20 0.54
C HIS A 105 -14.88 -2.77 2.01
N ALA A 106 -14.64 -1.48 2.26
CA ALA A 106 -14.52 -0.92 3.60
C ALA A 106 -15.86 -0.71 4.31
N HIS A 107 -16.94 -0.51 3.54
CA HIS A 107 -18.31 -0.34 4.06
C HIS A 107 -19.26 -1.45 3.59
N PRO A 108 -19.04 -2.72 4.00
CA PRO A 108 -19.89 -3.83 3.57
C PRO A 108 -21.31 -3.80 4.17
N LYS A 109 -21.59 -2.93 5.15
CA LYS A 109 -22.81 -2.97 5.99
C LYS A 109 -23.85 -1.87 5.78
N THR A 110 -23.73 -1.00 4.77
CA THR A 110 -24.78 0.02 4.53
C THR A 110 -26.02 -0.52 3.79
N ALA A 111 -25.97 -1.72 3.22
CA ALA A 111 -27.12 -2.31 2.52
C ALA A 111 -28.06 -3.15 3.41
N ALA A 112 -27.68 -3.46 4.66
CA ALA A 112 -28.43 -4.39 5.51
C ALA A 112 -29.32 -3.71 6.58
N GLY A 113 -29.38 -2.38 6.63
CA GLY A 113 -30.01 -1.64 7.73
C GLY A 113 -31.45 -1.16 7.51
N THR A 114 -32.01 -1.26 6.29
CA THR A 114 -33.31 -0.64 5.98
C THR A 114 -34.50 -1.62 6.05
N GLU A 115 -34.28 -2.94 6.06
CA GLU A 115 -35.41 -3.90 6.02
C GLU A 115 -35.97 -4.30 7.40
N ALA A 116 -35.38 -3.84 8.51
CA ALA A 116 -35.75 -4.33 9.85
C ALA A 116 -36.74 -3.45 10.65
N VAL A 117 -37.20 -2.30 10.14
CA VAL A 117 -38.04 -1.36 10.93
C VAL A 117 -39.55 -1.50 10.65
N GLY A 118 -39.98 -2.40 9.76
CA GLY A 118 -41.39 -2.52 9.35
C GLY A 118 -42.19 -3.71 9.91
N ALA A 119 -41.61 -4.62 10.70
CA ALA A 119 -42.23 -5.91 11.02
C ALA A 119 -42.54 -6.14 12.51
N ALA A 120 -42.79 -5.08 13.28
CA ALA A 120 -43.30 -5.20 14.64
C ALA A 120 -44.10 -3.95 15.07
N ALA A 121 -45.39 -3.92 14.70
CA ALA A 121 -46.48 -3.27 15.46
C ALA A 121 -47.84 -3.69 14.86
#